data_AF-A0A5C2S949-F1
#
_entry.id   AF-A0A5C2S949-F1
#
_cell.length_a   1.000
_cell.length_b   1.000
_cell.length_c   1.000
_cell.angle_alpha   90.00
_cell.angle_beta   90.00
_cell.angle_gamma   90.00
#
_symmetry.space_group_name_H-M   'P 1'
#
loop_
_entity.id
_entity.type
_entity.pdbx_description
1 polymer ?
#
loop_
_entity_poly.entity_id
_entity_poly.type
_entity_poly.pdbx_seq_one_letter_code
_entity_poly.pdbx_strand_id
1 'polypeptide(L)'
;MQCSRFPSLLRRPLPTLLILTVASTFLQFSRPELISALLMWLLSTDRAELHYISSPEDVDYAILSHVWDKEEQTFQDVQNIARRCTKKGKNPRDLMSSKIRRCCELAERHGYKWVWIDICCIDKTSSTELSEAINSMFRYYSLARICYGYLRDVIDLTGDILSTGTGTGYLLKAKWFTRGWTLQELIAPRFFLFVSESWEPLGTKADYANLLQGALGLPAAMLRLEVSHTKFSIAQRMSWFGQRETTRPEDEAYCLLGIFGVHMSPIYGEGRNAFRRLQEEIMKQSSDTTLFAFEPRYLSDCLFATSPSDFQARPADSIIYRRPRVGSTSRGSIHDGPNDITFSIISQGVLAHIPIITCMNKIYADLFWIEEDSCPEQSIRYLLSLTKPNRDGEVFSASFYNVGHSDGPRLQQIDPHTKPGRYVIEGKQAHASWQTVILRHRRSSDPLRETPRPGNTYVPLIPMNFTLNPPFRFEEDKIRKFQREAFAELVVTRNAGGSPRNAYLPTSFIFRTYIHPPFLFIIEVGECHQREQTGRAPIWARVHGRDSPTSPRPTVHRQRGLL
;
A
#
# COMPACT_ATOMS: atom_id res chain seq x y z
N MET A 1 0.20 53.53 42.84
CA MET A 1 -1.02 54.33 43.08
C MET A 1 -1.02 55.45 42.04
N GLN A 2 -2.06 55.74 41.26
CA GLN A 2 -3.38 55.10 41.07
C GLN A 2 -3.86 55.26 39.59
N CYS A 3 -4.78 54.38 39.18
CA CYS A 3 -5.63 54.39 37.97
C CYS A 3 -6.60 55.61 37.92
N SER A 4 -7.41 55.96 36.90
CA SER A 4 -7.56 55.72 35.42
C SER A 4 -8.76 56.60 34.92
N ARG A 5 -9.39 56.57 33.71
CA ARG A 5 -9.39 55.72 32.48
C ARG A 5 -10.04 56.49 31.28
N PHE A 6 -10.09 55.87 30.11
CA PHE A 6 -10.76 56.27 28.84
C PHE A 6 -11.07 54.96 28.03
N PRO A 7 -11.66 54.93 26.80
CA PRO A 7 -12.55 55.85 26.06
C PRO A 7 -13.76 55.11 25.40
N SER A 8 -14.51 55.76 24.48
CA SER A 8 -14.62 55.35 23.05
C SER A 8 -15.77 56.03 22.27
N LEU A 9 -15.57 56.27 20.97
CA LEU A 9 -16.55 56.84 20.02
C LEU A 9 -16.04 56.68 18.57
N LEU A 10 -16.85 56.17 17.62
CA LEU A 10 -16.99 56.59 16.20
C LEU A 10 -17.70 55.55 15.29
N ARG A 11 -17.94 55.91 14.02
CA ARG A 11 -18.85 55.25 13.05
C ARG A 11 -18.12 54.39 12.00
N ARG A 12 -18.91 53.60 11.26
CA ARG A 12 -18.53 52.76 10.09
C ARG A 12 -17.82 53.58 8.98
N PRO A 13 -16.96 52.94 8.17
CA PRO A 13 -17.45 52.28 6.94
C PRO A 13 -16.95 50.83 6.75
N LEU A 14 -17.68 50.01 5.99
CA LEU A 14 -17.25 48.68 5.55
C LEU A 14 -17.95 48.26 4.24
N PRO A 15 -17.18 47.94 3.20
CA PRO A 15 -17.42 46.68 2.46
C PRO A 15 -16.15 45.83 2.25
N THR A 16 -15.04 46.13 2.93
CA THR A 16 -13.77 45.38 2.81
C THR A 16 -13.84 43.97 3.42
N LEU A 17 -14.65 43.79 4.47
CA LEU A 17 -14.68 42.55 5.24
C LEU A 17 -15.22 41.36 4.42
N LEU A 18 -16.23 41.57 3.57
CA LEU A 18 -16.82 40.48 2.78
C LEU A 18 -15.82 39.91 1.76
N ILE A 19 -15.01 40.79 1.15
CA ILE A 19 -13.93 40.39 0.23
C ILE A 19 -12.85 39.61 0.98
N LEU A 20 -12.47 40.05 2.19
CA LEU A 20 -11.51 39.33 3.04
C LEU A 20 -12.07 37.98 3.53
N THR A 21 -13.36 37.88 3.85
CA THR A 21 -13.98 36.59 4.21
C THR A 21 -13.97 35.63 3.02
N VAL A 22 -14.44 36.05 1.84
CA VAL A 22 -14.41 35.22 0.62
C VAL A 22 -12.98 34.83 0.25
N ALA A 23 -12.00 35.74 0.38
CA ALA A 23 -10.59 35.43 0.16
C ALA A 23 -10.06 34.39 1.17
N SER A 24 -10.41 34.50 2.46
CA SER A 24 -10.03 33.50 3.46
C SER A 24 -10.65 32.12 3.20
N THR A 25 -11.89 32.06 2.71
CA THR A 25 -12.55 30.81 2.32
C THR A 25 -11.94 30.20 1.05
N PHE A 26 -11.57 31.01 0.06
CA PHE A 26 -10.84 30.54 -1.12
C PHE A 26 -9.42 30.05 -0.77
N LEU A 27 -8.71 30.74 0.12
CA LEU A 27 -7.41 30.30 0.65
C LEU A 27 -7.50 29.06 1.55
N GLN A 28 -8.69 28.69 2.04
CA GLN A 28 -8.93 27.38 2.68
C GLN A 28 -9.26 26.25 1.69
N PHE A 29 -9.71 26.57 0.46
CA PHE A 29 -10.02 25.58 -0.56
C PHE A 29 -8.87 25.31 -1.54
N SER A 30 -7.99 26.29 -1.76
CA SER A 30 -6.64 26.02 -2.24
C SER A 30 -5.79 25.52 -1.08
N ARG A 31 -5.88 24.23 -0.73
CA ARG A 31 -4.79 23.59 0.03
C ARG A 31 -3.51 23.75 -0.79
N PRO A 32 -2.46 24.43 -0.31
CA PRO A 32 -1.13 24.07 -0.73
C PRO A 32 -0.93 22.60 -0.32
N GLU A 33 -0.05 21.88 -1.01
CA GLU A 33 0.51 20.67 -0.41
C GLU A 33 1.04 21.07 0.97
N LEU A 34 0.75 20.25 2.00
CA LEU A 34 1.33 20.49 3.30
C LEU A 34 2.81 20.16 3.14
N ILE A 35 3.62 21.17 2.85
CA ILE A 35 5.08 21.13 2.96
C ILE A 35 5.36 21.02 4.46
N SER A 36 5.11 19.82 4.99
CA SER A 36 5.88 19.29 6.09
C SER A 36 7.33 19.51 5.70
N ALA A 37 8.05 20.29 6.51
CA ALA A 37 9.49 20.38 6.37
C ALA A 37 10.00 18.94 6.33
N LEU A 38 10.81 18.61 5.32
CA LEU A 38 11.42 17.29 5.30
C LEU A 38 12.50 17.29 6.37
N LEU A 39 12.25 16.58 7.46
CA LEU A 39 13.17 16.46 8.57
C LEU A 39 13.87 15.12 8.41
N MET A 40 15.17 15.14 8.13
CA MET A 40 15.96 13.92 7.98
C MET A 40 17.33 14.03 8.63
N TRP A 41 17.89 12.89 8.98
CA TRP A 41 19.31 12.77 9.26
C TRP A 41 20.07 12.44 7.98
N LEU A 42 21.21 13.10 7.77
CA LEU A 42 22.19 12.73 6.75
C LEU A 42 23.48 12.28 7.43
N LEU A 43 24.12 11.27 6.85
CA LEU A 43 25.41 10.76 7.29
C LEU A 43 26.52 11.49 6.52
N SER A 44 27.52 12.01 7.24
CA SER A 44 28.69 12.64 6.61
C SER A 44 29.56 11.58 5.93
N THR A 45 29.99 11.83 4.69
CA THR A 45 30.75 10.82 3.92
C THR A 45 32.19 10.69 4.43
N ASP A 46 32.79 11.78 4.92
CA ASP A 46 34.15 11.85 5.47
C ASP A 46 34.32 11.10 6.81
N ARG A 47 33.34 11.21 7.71
CA ARG A 47 33.42 10.74 9.10
C ARG A 47 32.36 9.75 9.54
N ALA A 48 31.31 9.52 8.74
CA ALA A 48 30.13 8.74 9.11
C ALA A 48 29.46 9.25 10.41
N GLU A 49 29.32 10.57 10.54
CA GLU A 49 28.59 11.21 11.65
C GLU A 49 27.20 11.67 11.19
N LEU A 50 26.20 11.60 12.08
CA LEU A 50 24.80 11.91 11.77
C LEU A 50 24.49 13.38 12.04
N HIS A 51 24.03 14.08 11.00
CA HIS A 51 23.64 15.48 11.04
C HIS A 51 22.15 15.64 10.73
N TYR A 52 21.44 16.39 11.57
CA TYR A 52 20.02 16.71 11.36
C TYR A 52 19.87 17.85 10.36
N ILE A 53 19.02 17.67 9.35
CA ILE A 53 18.78 18.60 8.26
C ILE A 53 17.30 18.94 8.21
N SER A 54 16.97 20.23 8.36
CA SER A 54 15.59 20.75 8.31
C SER A 54 15.06 21.02 6.90
N SER A 55 15.97 21.08 5.92
CA SER A 55 15.68 21.51 4.53
C SER A 55 16.53 20.71 3.53
N PRO A 56 16.31 19.39 3.38
CA PRO A 56 17.10 18.52 2.49
C PRO A 56 16.83 18.76 1.00
N GLU A 57 15.89 19.64 0.64
CA GLU A 57 15.71 20.11 -0.74
C GLU A 57 16.84 21.08 -1.14
N ASP A 58 17.43 21.77 -0.17
CA ASP A 58 18.58 22.69 -0.33
C ASP A 58 19.94 21.96 -0.22
N VAL A 59 19.96 20.62 -0.13
CA VAL A 59 21.15 19.83 0.16
C VAL A 59 21.41 18.78 -0.93
N ASP A 60 22.63 18.74 -1.44
CA ASP A 60 23.10 17.73 -2.37
C ASP A 60 23.57 16.48 -1.61
N TYR A 61 22.84 15.36 -1.75
CA TYR A 61 23.17 14.07 -1.13
C TYR A 61 23.02 12.87 -2.09
N ALA A 62 23.77 11.81 -1.78
CA ALA A 62 23.58 10.48 -2.33
C ALA A 62 22.63 9.66 -1.44
N ILE A 63 21.99 8.61 -1.98
CA ILE A 63 21.12 7.71 -1.21
C ILE A 63 21.44 6.24 -1.50
N LEU A 64 21.46 5.40 -0.47
CA LEU A 64 21.67 3.95 -0.61
C LEU A 64 20.33 3.21 -0.64
N SER A 65 20.11 2.42 -1.68
CA SER A 65 19.08 1.39 -1.76
C SER A 65 19.74 0.02 -1.61
N HIS A 66 19.34 -0.75 -0.60
CA HIS A 66 19.95 -2.05 -0.29
C HIS A 66 18.97 -3.06 0.31
N VAL A 67 19.31 -4.34 0.23
CA VAL A 67 18.66 -5.37 1.05
C VAL A 67 19.33 -5.38 2.43
N TRP A 68 18.52 -5.25 3.49
CA TRP A 68 18.99 -5.31 4.88
C TRP A 68 19.63 -6.67 5.19
N ASP A 69 20.82 -6.63 5.79
CA ASP A 69 21.52 -7.79 6.34
C ASP A 69 21.10 -8.07 7.80
N LYS A 70 21.54 -9.23 8.34
CA LYS A 70 21.23 -9.61 9.74
C LYS A 70 21.94 -8.74 10.78
N GLU A 71 23.05 -8.09 10.40
CA GLU A 71 23.93 -7.32 11.27
C GLU A 71 24.24 -5.99 10.59
N GLU A 72 23.34 -5.02 10.75
CA GLU A 72 23.50 -3.64 10.30
C GLU A 72 23.48 -2.69 11.50
N GLN A 73 24.29 -1.63 11.43
CA GLN A 73 24.38 -0.64 12.50
C GLN A 73 23.19 0.30 12.43
N THR A 74 22.43 0.38 13.52
CA THR A 74 21.28 1.27 13.65
C THR A 74 21.70 2.74 13.81
N PHE A 75 20.73 3.65 13.74
CA PHE A 75 20.89 5.05 14.12
C PHE A 75 21.58 5.21 15.49
N GLN A 76 21.15 4.43 16.49
CA GLN A 76 21.73 4.43 17.83
C GLN A 76 23.18 3.91 17.84
N ASP A 77 23.51 2.90 17.03
CA ASP A 77 24.87 2.37 16.94
C ASP A 77 25.83 3.39 16.33
N VAL A 78 25.44 4.04 15.22
CA VAL A 78 26.25 5.08 14.58
C VAL A 78 26.51 6.25 15.54
N GLN A 79 25.48 6.73 16.25
CA GLN A 79 25.66 7.74 17.30
C GLN A 79 26.61 7.26 18.43
N ASN A 80 26.51 6.00 18.85
CA ASN A 80 27.36 5.43 19.90
C ASN A 80 28.81 5.25 19.46
N ILE A 81 29.04 4.92 18.18
CA ILE A 81 30.38 4.85 17.58
C ILE A 81 30.99 6.25 17.50
N ALA A 82 30.25 7.25 17.02
CA ALA A 82 30.69 8.65 17.00
C ALA A 82 31.12 9.13 18.40
N ARG A 83 30.24 8.98 19.41
CA ARG A 83 30.53 9.31 20.84
C ARG A 83 31.78 8.62 21.39
N ARG A 84 32.07 7.38 20.97
CA ARG A 84 33.27 6.61 21.37
C ARG A 84 34.53 7.11 20.65
N CYS A 85 34.41 7.50 19.38
CA CYS A 85 35.51 8.00 18.56
C CYS A 85 35.95 9.42 18.93
N THR A 86 35.01 10.34 19.24
CA THR A 86 35.32 11.69 19.75
C THR A 86 36.24 11.63 20.98
N LYS A 87 36.00 10.68 21.89
CA LYS A 87 36.81 10.46 23.10
C LYS A 87 38.18 9.80 22.85
N LYS A 88 38.48 9.37 21.63
CA LYS A 88 39.69 8.60 21.27
C LYS A 88 40.44 9.13 20.05
N GLY A 89 40.02 10.28 19.48
CA GLY A 89 40.66 10.87 18.31
C GLY A 89 40.57 10.04 17.02
N LYS A 90 39.64 9.08 16.93
CA LYS A 90 39.48 8.20 15.76
C LYS A 90 38.42 8.73 14.79
N ASN A 91 38.47 8.28 13.54
CA ASN A 91 37.37 8.48 12.60
C ASN A 91 36.26 7.44 12.90
N PRO A 92 34.98 7.83 13.10
CA PRO A 92 33.87 6.89 13.25
C PRO A 92 33.70 5.98 12.02
N ARG A 93 33.97 6.48 10.81
CA ARG A 93 33.91 5.74 9.53
C ARG A 93 34.71 4.44 9.53
N ASP A 94 35.85 4.41 10.22
CA ASP A 94 36.74 3.25 10.31
C ASP A 94 36.14 2.10 11.15
N LEU A 95 35.10 2.39 11.95
CA LEU A 95 34.39 1.42 12.78
C LEU A 95 32.96 1.12 12.26
N MET A 96 32.61 1.64 11.08
CA MET A 96 31.34 1.34 10.44
C MET A 96 31.38 0.01 9.68
N SER A 97 30.20 -0.57 9.45
CA SER A 97 30.04 -1.76 8.61
C SER A 97 30.60 -1.51 7.21
N SER A 98 31.07 -2.57 6.54
CA SER A 98 31.64 -2.42 5.19
C SER A 98 30.64 -1.78 4.21
N LYS A 99 29.34 -2.06 4.36
CA LYS A 99 28.25 -1.45 3.58
C LYS A 99 28.18 0.07 3.76
N ILE A 100 28.13 0.56 4.99
CA ILE A 100 28.08 2.01 5.29
C ILE A 100 29.39 2.67 4.84
N ARG A 101 30.54 2.10 5.21
CA ARG A 101 31.86 2.65 4.87
C ARG A 101 32.09 2.76 3.36
N ARG A 102 31.80 1.69 2.60
CA ARG A 102 31.93 1.70 1.12
C ARG A 102 30.94 2.66 0.46
N CYS A 103 29.73 2.79 0.98
CA CYS A 103 28.77 3.77 0.49
C CYS A 103 29.29 5.21 0.68
N CYS A 104 29.85 5.52 1.84
CA CYS A 104 30.50 6.80 2.10
C CYS A 104 31.70 7.04 1.17
N GLU A 105 32.57 6.05 0.97
CA GLU A 105 33.72 6.13 0.05
C GLU A 105 33.32 6.31 -1.42
N LEU A 106 32.21 5.71 -1.87
CA LEU A 106 31.69 5.89 -3.23
C LEU A 106 31.02 7.27 -3.40
N ALA A 107 30.25 7.71 -2.41
CA ALA A 107 29.63 9.04 -2.39
C ALA A 107 30.70 10.16 -2.37
N GLU A 108 31.74 10.02 -1.55
CA GLU A 108 32.89 10.94 -1.48
C GLU A 108 33.64 11.00 -2.82
N ARG A 109 33.92 9.85 -3.45
CA ARG A 109 34.51 9.79 -4.82
C ARG A 109 33.65 10.45 -5.89
N HIS A 110 32.33 10.50 -5.70
CA HIS A 110 31.39 11.17 -6.62
C HIS A 110 31.13 12.65 -6.22
N GLY A 111 31.84 13.19 -5.22
CA GLY A 111 31.74 14.59 -4.80
C GLY A 111 30.66 14.90 -3.76
N TYR A 112 29.95 13.90 -3.24
CA TYR A 112 28.89 14.10 -2.25
C TYR A 112 29.44 14.12 -0.83
N LYS A 113 29.15 15.20 -0.10
CA LYS A 113 29.43 15.34 1.34
C LYS A 113 28.51 14.49 2.23
N TRP A 114 27.32 14.17 1.70
CA TRP A 114 26.23 13.59 2.46
C TRP A 114 25.70 12.32 1.80
N VAL A 115 25.36 11.33 2.62
CA VAL A 115 24.64 10.13 2.19
C VAL A 115 23.47 9.84 3.14
N TRP A 116 22.34 9.41 2.59
CA TRP A 116 21.21 8.88 3.36
C TRP A 116 21.15 7.35 3.23
N ILE A 117 20.95 6.66 4.36
CA ILE A 117 20.82 5.21 4.44
C ILE A 117 19.76 4.87 5.49
N ASP A 118 18.69 4.17 5.09
CA ASP A 118 17.47 4.00 5.92
C ASP A 118 17.72 3.38 7.30
N ILE A 119 18.69 2.46 7.40
CA ILE A 119 18.97 1.72 8.63
C ILE A 119 19.60 2.58 9.73
N CYS A 120 20.34 3.63 9.34
CA CYS A 120 21.05 4.50 10.27
C CYS A 120 20.69 6.00 10.18
N CYS A 121 19.86 6.41 9.22
CA CYS A 121 19.38 7.78 9.04
C CYS A 121 17.89 7.98 9.44
N ILE A 122 17.26 6.95 10.03
CA ILE A 122 15.92 7.00 10.61
C ILE A 122 16.02 6.49 12.05
N ASP A 123 15.56 7.27 13.04
CA ASP A 123 15.36 6.75 14.39
C ASP A 123 14.11 5.87 14.44
N LYS A 124 14.31 4.57 14.19
CA LYS A 124 13.26 3.53 14.23
C LYS A 124 12.70 3.29 15.65
N THR A 125 13.19 3.99 16.70
CA THR A 125 12.59 4.02 18.05
C THR A 125 11.57 5.15 18.24
N SER A 126 11.62 6.20 17.41
CA SER A 126 10.63 7.26 17.36
C SER A 126 9.49 6.86 16.42
N SER A 127 8.30 6.57 16.97
CA SER A 127 7.12 6.22 16.16
C SER A 127 6.64 7.36 15.26
N THR A 128 6.88 8.61 15.66
CA THR A 128 6.62 9.80 14.84
C THR A 128 7.58 9.88 13.66
N GLU A 129 8.89 9.82 13.91
CA GLU A 129 9.91 9.90 12.84
C GLU A 129 9.79 8.72 11.87
N LEU A 130 9.50 7.51 12.37
CA LEU A 130 9.23 6.34 11.53
C LEU A 130 7.97 6.53 10.65
N SER A 131 6.90 7.12 11.19
CA SER A 131 5.68 7.42 10.42
C SER A 131 5.92 8.49 9.34
N GLU A 132 6.67 9.54 9.68
CA GLU A 132 7.05 10.61 8.75
C GLU A 132 7.99 10.09 7.66
N ALA A 133 8.99 9.28 8.02
CA ALA A 133 9.93 8.67 7.08
C ALA A 133 9.25 7.68 6.12
N ILE A 134 8.30 6.86 6.59
CA ILE A 134 7.51 5.95 5.72
C ILE A 134 6.72 6.75 4.68
N ASN A 135 6.04 7.84 5.09
CA ASN A 135 5.27 8.67 4.16
C ASN A 135 6.15 9.56 3.26
N SER A 136 7.39 9.88 3.69
CA SER A 136 8.32 10.74 2.95
C SER A 136 9.32 9.97 2.08
N MET A 137 9.39 8.63 2.17
CA MET A 137 10.46 7.83 1.60
C MET A 137 10.68 8.08 0.10
N PHE A 138 9.62 8.06 -0.71
CA PHE A 138 9.69 8.38 -2.13
C PHE A 138 10.25 9.78 -2.40
N ARG A 139 9.89 10.78 -1.58
CA ARG A 139 10.39 12.15 -1.73
C ARG A 139 11.90 12.21 -1.41
N TYR A 140 12.37 11.52 -0.37
CA TYR A 140 13.80 11.35 -0.08
C TYR A 140 14.56 10.73 -1.26
N TYR A 141 14.05 9.63 -1.83
CA TYR A 141 14.66 9.01 -3.00
C TYR A 141 14.61 9.89 -4.27
N SER A 142 13.56 10.71 -4.45
CA SER A 142 13.45 11.62 -5.61
C SER A 142 14.37 12.86 -5.55
N LEU A 143 14.72 13.32 -4.36
CA LEU A 143 15.56 14.51 -4.14
C LEU A 143 17.06 14.19 -4.18
N ALA A 144 17.44 12.95 -3.85
CA ALA A 144 18.81 12.47 -3.94
C ALA A 144 19.37 12.60 -5.36
N ARG A 145 20.60 13.09 -5.47
CA ARG A 145 21.26 13.34 -6.77
C ARG A 145 21.83 12.08 -7.41
N ILE A 146 22.08 11.06 -6.60
CA ILE A 146 22.36 9.69 -7.04
C ILE A 146 21.77 8.71 -6.04
N CYS A 147 21.09 7.68 -6.54
CA CYS A 147 20.81 6.47 -5.78
C CYS A 147 21.78 5.36 -6.18
N TYR A 148 22.41 4.73 -5.18
CA TYR A 148 23.21 3.52 -5.35
C TYR A 148 22.33 2.29 -5.03
N GLY A 149 22.07 1.44 -6.02
CA GLY A 149 21.41 0.15 -5.83
C GLY A 149 22.45 -0.94 -5.55
N TYR A 150 22.65 -1.28 -4.27
CA TYR A 150 23.68 -2.26 -3.87
C TYR A 150 23.21 -3.71 -4.05
N LEU A 151 23.68 -4.33 -5.13
CA LEU A 151 23.37 -5.72 -5.51
C LEU A 151 24.35 -6.68 -4.83
N ARG A 152 24.14 -6.87 -3.52
CA ARG A 152 24.99 -7.65 -2.58
C ARG A 152 25.15 -9.15 -2.87
N ASP A 153 24.65 -9.61 -4.00
CA ASP A 153 24.67 -10.98 -4.52
C ASP A 153 24.91 -11.04 -6.04
N VAL A 154 25.47 -9.97 -6.61
CA VAL A 154 25.92 -9.87 -8.01
C VAL A 154 27.41 -9.55 -8.05
N ILE A 155 28.16 -10.39 -8.75
CA ILE A 155 29.60 -10.22 -9.00
C ILE A 155 29.87 -9.19 -10.10
N ASP A 156 31.13 -8.77 -10.22
CA ASP A 156 31.56 -7.80 -11.22
C ASP A 156 31.39 -8.32 -12.65
N LEU A 157 30.72 -7.52 -13.49
CA LEU A 157 30.45 -7.85 -14.89
C LEU A 157 31.69 -7.58 -15.76
N THR A 158 32.62 -8.53 -15.75
CA THR A 158 33.78 -8.54 -16.67
C THR A 158 33.32 -8.69 -18.13
N GLY A 159 34.19 -8.33 -19.08
CA GLY A 159 33.85 -8.21 -20.50
C GLY A 159 33.19 -9.45 -21.14
N ASP A 160 33.60 -10.65 -20.72
CA ASP A 160 33.05 -11.93 -21.21
C ASP A 160 31.61 -12.19 -20.73
N ILE A 161 31.23 -11.64 -19.58
CA ILE A 161 29.90 -11.79 -18.99
C ILE A 161 28.90 -10.81 -19.65
N LEU A 162 29.39 -9.66 -20.09
CA LEU A 162 28.63 -8.67 -20.86
C LEU A 162 28.42 -9.12 -22.32
N SER A 163 29.48 -9.63 -22.98
CA SER A 163 29.43 -10.03 -24.40
C SER A 163 28.57 -11.26 -24.68
N THR A 164 28.41 -12.16 -23.71
CA THR A 164 27.58 -13.37 -23.82
C THR A 164 26.09 -13.13 -23.56
N GLY A 165 25.69 -11.92 -23.16
CA GLY A 165 24.31 -11.62 -22.76
C GLY A 165 23.84 -12.33 -21.47
N THR A 166 24.73 -13.05 -20.78
CA THR A 166 24.39 -13.81 -19.56
C THR A 166 24.35 -12.93 -18.32
N GLY A 167 25.17 -11.88 -18.25
CA GLY A 167 25.27 -10.96 -17.09
C GLY A 167 23.95 -10.31 -16.68
N THR A 168 23.12 -9.92 -17.64
CA THR A 168 21.78 -9.37 -17.39
C THR A 168 20.86 -10.37 -16.66
N GLY A 169 21.01 -11.67 -16.96
CA GLY A 169 20.33 -12.77 -16.29
C GLY A 169 20.88 -13.12 -14.90
N TYR A 170 22.04 -12.58 -14.49
CA TYR A 170 22.52 -12.60 -13.11
C TYR A 170 22.02 -11.39 -12.32
N LEU A 171 22.04 -10.19 -12.92
CA LEU A 171 21.50 -8.96 -12.33
C LEU A 171 20.05 -9.13 -11.88
N LEU A 172 19.19 -9.70 -12.74
CA LEU A 172 17.77 -9.94 -12.43
C LEU A 172 17.52 -10.99 -11.33
N LYS A 173 18.53 -11.78 -10.93
CA LYS A 173 18.43 -12.76 -9.83
C LYS A 173 18.81 -12.17 -8.47
N ALA A 174 19.30 -10.93 -8.43
CA ALA A 174 19.64 -10.26 -7.18
C ALA A 174 18.42 -10.15 -6.26
N LYS A 175 18.57 -10.48 -4.97
CA LYS A 175 17.47 -10.37 -3.97
C LYS A 175 16.90 -8.96 -3.87
N TRP A 176 17.65 -7.96 -4.32
CA TRP A 176 17.19 -6.58 -4.41
C TRP A 176 15.91 -6.42 -5.24
N PHE A 177 15.75 -7.16 -6.34
CA PHE A 177 14.55 -7.09 -7.18
C PHE A 177 13.32 -7.77 -6.58
N THR A 178 13.48 -8.61 -5.55
CA THR A 178 12.36 -9.33 -4.89
C THR A 178 11.83 -8.62 -3.64
N ARG A 179 12.28 -7.41 -3.31
CA ARG A 179 11.79 -6.63 -2.15
C ARG A 179 10.72 -5.63 -2.56
N GLY A 180 9.68 -5.47 -1.75
CA GLY A 180 8.63 -4.47 -1.98
C GLY A 180 9.16 -3.02 -2.00
N TRP A 181 9.90 -2.64 -0.96
CA TRP A 181 10.44 -1.28 -0.78
C TRP A 181 11.31 -0.80 -1.95
N THR A 182 12.16 -1.68 -2.51
CA THR A 182 13.06 -1.33 -3.62
C THR A 182 12.36 -0.91 -4.91
N LEU A 183 11.04 -1.12 -5.04
CA LEU A 183 10.27 -0.61 -6.17
C LEU A 183 10.22 0.93 -6.19
N GLN A 184 9.86 1.57 -5.08
CA GLN A 184 9.85 3.04 -5.03
C GLN A 184 11.26 3.62 -5.02
N GLU A 185 12.21 2.91 -4.42
CA GLU A 185 13.65 3.25 -4.45
C GLU A 185 14.23 3.19 -5.87
N LEU A 186 13.70 2.32 -6.74
CA LEU A 186 14.04 2.31 -8.18
C LEU A 186 13.39 3.49 -8.91
N ILE A 187 12.08 3.69 -8.70
CA ILE A 187 11.27 4.59 -9.52
C ILE A 187 11.61 6.06 -9.22
N ALA A 188 11.67 6.45 -7.94
CA ALA A 188 11.74 7.84 -7.52
C ALA A 188 13.05 8.58 -7.91
N PRO A 189 14.26 8.00 -7.80
CA PRO A 189 15.49 8.73 -8.07
C PRO A 189 15.65 9.11 -9.54
N ARG A 190 16.12 10.34 -9.77
CA ARG A 190 16.38 10.85 -11.11
C ARG A 190 17.61 10.20 -11.76
N PHE A 191 18.61 9.85 -10.97
CA PHE A 191 19.75 9.04 -11.39
C PHE A 191 19.93 7.87 -10.42
N PHE A 192 19.95 6.65 -10.97
CA PHE A 192 20.05 5.40 -10.21
C PHE A 192 21.13 4.54 -10.84
N LEU A 193 22.14 4.17 -10.05
CA LEU A 193 23.30 3.38 -10.45
C LEU A 193 23.32 2.06 -9.68
N PHE A 194 23.26 0.93 -10.39
CA PHE A 194 23.49 -0.39 -9.78
C PHE A 194 24.99 -0.57 -9.52
N VAL A 195 25.32 -1.12 -8.36
CA VAL A 195 26.70 -1.47 -7.96
C VAL A 195 26.76 -2.89 -7.41
N SER A 196 27.87 -3.58 -7.65
CA SER A 196 28.10 -4.98 -7.29
C SER A 196 28.38 -5.19 -5.79
N GLU A 197 28.56 -6.45 -5.38
CA GLU A 197 29.07 -6.78 -4.03
C GLU A 197 30.44 -6.14 -3.73
N SER A 198 31.30 -5.92 -4.75
CA SER A 198 32.61 -5.27 -4.58
C SER A 198 32.53 -3.72 -4.54
N TRP A 199 31.37 -3.15 -4.86
CA TRP A 199 31.06 -1.72 -5.05
C TRP A 199 31.50 -1.11 -6.39
N GLU A 200 31.74 -1.93 -7.41
CA GLU A 200 32.00 -1.45 -8.76
C GLU A 200 30.70 -1.15 -9.55
N PRO A 201 30.69 -0.16 -10.46
CA PRO A 201 29.52 0.21 -11.24
C PRO A 201 29.08 -0.88 -12.22
N LEU A 202 27.81 -1.29 -12.14
CA LEU A 202 27.20 -2.26 -13.06
C LEU A 202 26.44 -1.61 -14.21
N GLY A 203 25.97 -0.37 -14.04
CA GLY A 203 25.16 0.37 -15.03
C GLY A 203 23.94 1.03 -14.39
N THR A 204 23.21 1.85 -15.15
CA THR A 204 22.10 2.66 -14.63
C THR A 204 20.72 2.06 -14.88
N LYS A 205 19.71 2.59 -14.19
CA LYS A 205 18.28 2.33 -14.47
C LYS A 205 17.90 2.60 -15.94
N ALA A 206 18.54 3.55 -16.61
CA ALA A 206 18.25 3.89 -18.01
C ALA A 206 18.85 2.87 -18.99
N ASP A 207 20.06 2.37 -18.71
CA ASP A 207 20.73 1.33 -19.52
C ASP A 207 19.94 0.01 -19.48
N TYR A 208 19.54 -0.39 -18.27
CA TYR A 208 18.76 -1.61 -18.04
C TYR A 208 17.25 -1.45 -18.32
N ALA A 209 16.78 -0.30 -18.81
CA ALA A 209 15.34 -0.02 -18.93
C ALA A 209 14.57 -1.04 -19.79
N ASN A 210 15.14 -1.50 -20.93
CA ASN A 210 14.51 -2.52 -21.77
C ASN A 210 14.48 -3.91 -21.08
N LEU A 211 15.54 -4.25 -20.34
CA LEU A 211 15.65 -5.50 -19.59
C LEU A 211 14.62 -5.55 -18.45
N LEU A 212 14.48 -4.44 -17.72
CA LEU A 212 13.55 -4.29 -16.61
C LEU A 212 12.08 -4.25 -17.09
N GLN A 213 11.81 -3.71 -18.28
CA GLN A 213 10.49 -3.85 -18.92
C GLN A 213 10.19 -5.31 -19.24
N GLY A 214 11.08 -5.99 -19.98
CA GLY A 214 10.85 -7.37 -20.43
C GLY A 214 10.77 -8.41 -19.31
N ALA A 215 11.52 -8.20 -18.21
CA ALA A 215 11.58 -9.17 -17.10
C ALA A 215 10.66 -8.84 -15.91
N LEU A 216 10.39 -7.56 -15.64
CA LEU A 216 9.65 -7.12 -14.43
C LEU A 216 8.39 -6.30 -14.73
N GLY A 217 8.07 -6.03 -16.00
CA GLY A 217 6.91 -5.22 -16.38
C GLY A 217 7.04 -3.74 -16.00
N LEU A 218 8.26 -3.22 -15.90
CA LEU A 218 8.54 -1.82 -15.57
C LEU A 218 8.78 -0.99 -16.85
N PRO A 219 7.86 -0.10 -17.28
CA PRO A 219 7.94 0.55 -18.58
C PRO A 219 9.25 1.31 -18.80
N ALA A 220 9.96 1.01 -19.90
CA ALA A 220 11.29 1.56 -20.16
C ALA A 220 11.27 3.09 -20.28
N ALA A 221 10.19 3.66 -20.84
CA ALA A 221 9.97 5.10 -20.92
C ALA A 221 9.80 5.76 -19.53
N MET A 222 9.28 5.04 -18.53
CA MET A 222 9.23 5.52 -17.14
C MET A 222 10.61 5.43 -16.48
N LEU A 223 11.34 4.33 -16.70
CA LEU A 223 12.69 4.14 -16.18
C LEU A 223 13.70 5.15 -16.74
N ARG A 224 13.51 5.61 -17.99
CA ARG A 224 14.27 6.70 -18.64
C ARG A 224 13.74 8.12 -18.36
N LEU A 225 12.66 8.26 -17.60
CA LEU A 225 11.99 9.53 -17.28
C LEU A 225 11.37 10.26 -18.48
N GLU A 226 11.16 9.57 -19.60
CA GLU A 226 10.43 10.06 -20.78
C GLU A 226 8.94 10.26 -20.45
N VAL A 227 8.39 9.40 -19.58
CA VAL A 227 6.99 9.45 -19.11
C VAL A 227 6.95 9.37 -17.59
N SER A 228 6.34 10.34 -16.92
CA SER A 228 6.15 10.31 -15.46
C SER A 228 5.29 9.11 -15.03
N HIS A 229 5.67 8.47 -13.92
CA HIS A 229 4.93 7.35 -13.33
C HIS A 229 3.45 7.67 -13.07
N THR A 230 3.09 8.94 -12.81
CA THR A 230 1.70 9.38 -12.59
C THR A 230 0.82 9.37 -13.85
N LYS A 231 1.39 9.11 -15.04
CA LYS A 231 0.63 8.93 -16.29
C LYS A 231 0.10 7.52 -16.51
N PHE A 232 0.62 6.54 -15.76
CA PHE A 232 0.20 5.15 -15.84
C PHE A 232 -1.03 4.90 -14.95
N SER A 233 -1.91 3.99 -15.41
CA SER A 233 -3.13 3.63 -14.71
C SER A 233 -2.85 3.04 -13.33
N ILE A 234 -3.85 3.00 -12.45
CA ILE A 234 -3.71 2.35 -11.14
C ILE A 234 -3.36 0.87 -11.31
N ALA A 235 -3.98 0.16 -12.26
CA ALA A 235 -3.64 -1.24 -12.53
C ALA A 235 -2.19 -1.41 -13.00
N GLN A 236 -1.71 -0.56 -13.92
CA GLN A 236 -0.31 -0.56 -14.36
C GLN A 236 0.64 -0.28 -13.17
N ARG A 237 0.36 0.72 -12.33
CA ARG A 237 1.20 1.02 -11.15
C ARG A 237 1.17 -0.04 -10.07
N MET A 238 0.06 -0.78 -9.91
CA MET A 238 -0.01 -1.92 -8.99
C MET A 238 0.75 -3.14 -9.52
N SER A 239 0.68 -3.42 -10.83
CA SER A 239 1.31 -4.60 -11.44
C SER A 239 2.85 -4.57 -11.34
N TRP A 240 3.45 -3.37 -11.29
CA TRP A 240 4.89 -3.14 -11.06
C TRP A 240 5.44 -3.76 -9.76
N PHE A 241 4.59 -4.00 -8.76
CA PHE A 241 4.98 -4.76 -7.57
C PHE A 241 5.36 -6.20 -7.95
N GLY A 242 4.58 -6.84 -8.83
CA GLY A 242 4.91 -8.12 -9.44
C GLY A 242 5.10 -9.24 -8.41
N GLN A 243 6.27 -9.89 -8.48
CA GLN A 243 6.69 -10.98 -7.58
C GLN A 243 7.46 -10.48 -6.34
N ARG A 244 7.33 -9.21 -5.97
CA ARG A 244 8.00 -8.68 -4.77
C ARG A 244 7.39 -9.23 -3.49
N GLU A 245 8.23 -9.36 -2.48
CA GLU A 245 7.89 -9.81 -1.14
C GLU A 245 8.26 -8.74 -0.10
N THR A 246 7.50 -8.70 0.98
CA THR A 246 7.77 -7.87 2.15
C THR A 246 7.86 -8.74 3.40
N THR A 247 8.64 -8.29 4.39
CA THR A 247 8.75 -9.03 5.66
C THR A 247 7.49 -8.88 6.53
N ARG A 248 6.79 -7.76 6.38
CA ARG A 248 5.50 -7.48 7.03
C ARG A 248 4.39 -7.36 5.99
N PRO A 249 3.18 -7.88 6.25
CA PRO A 249 2.07 -7.81 5.29
C PRO A 249 1.54 -6.39 5.08
N GLU A 250 1.77 -5.46 6.01
CA GLU A 250 1.38 -4.05 5.82
C GLU A 250 2.29 -3.30 4.85
N ASP A 251 3.56 -3.72 4.75
CA ASP A 251 4.53 -3.10 3.84
C ASP A 251 4.15 -3.33 2.37
N GLU A 252 3.32 -4.32 2.03
CA GLU A 252 2.70 -4.48 0.70
C GLU A 252 1.95 -3.19 0.27
N ALA A 253 1.47 -2.41 1.24
CA ALA A 253 0.89 -1.09 1.01
C ALA A 253 1.90 0.05 1.21
N TYR A 254 2.70 0.00 2.30
CA TYR A 254 3.56 1.14 2.66
C TYR A 254 4.70 1.39 1.65
N CYS A 255 5.18 0.36 0.93
CA CYS A 255 6.15 0.56 -0.15
C CYS A 255 5.58 1.22 -1.43
N LEU A 256 4.25 1.37 -1.53
CA LEU A 256 3.57 1.92 -2.70
C LEU A 256 3.08 3.38 -2.50
N LEU A 257 3.14 3.91 -1.28
CA LEU A 257 2.57 5.22 -0.91
C LEU A 257 2.97 6.34 -1.89
N GLY A 258 4.27 6.49 -2.15
CA GLY A 258 4.77 7.54 -3.04
C GLY A 258 4.43 7.33 -4.52
N ILE A 259 4.38 6.08 -5.00
CA ILE A 259 3.99 5.73 -6.38
C ILE A 259 2.53 6.14 -6.67
N PHE A 260 1.71 6.23 -5.62
CA PHE A 260 0.32 6.70 -5.69
C PHE A 260 0.10 8.13 -5.18
N GLY A 261 1.10 8.78 -4.61
CA GLY A 261 0.97 10.10 -3.96
C GLY A 261 0.03 10.07 -2.75
N VAL A 262 0.03 8.98 -1.98
CA VAL A 262 -0.86 8.78 -0.82
C VAL A 262 -0.10 9.02 0.48
N HIS A 263 -0.74 9.72 1.42
CA HIS A 263 -0.26 9.86 2.80
C HIS A 263 -1.24 9.18 3.77
N MET A 264 -0.76 8.22 4.57
CA MET A 264 -1.56 7.52 5.59
C MET A 264 -0.71 7.07 6.78
N SER A 265 -1.29 7.12 7.99
CA SER A 265 -0.62 6.67 9.21
C SER A 265 -0.34 5.15 9.17
N PRO A 266 0.93 4.70 9.30
CA PRO A 266 1.27 3.28 9.33
C PRO A 266 0.81 2.62 10.64
N ILE A 267 0.04 1.53 10.53
CA ILE A 267 -0.47 0.75 11.68
C ILE A 267 0.07 -0.68 11.57
N TYR A 268 1.23 -0.94 12.16
CA TYR A 268 1.81 -2.28 12.11
C TYR A 268 1.00 -3.32 12.90
N GLY A 269 0.86 -4.52 12.31
CA GLY A 269 -0.04 -5.57 12.76
C GLY A 269 -1.51 -5.39 12.31
N GLU A 270 -1.84 -4.44 11.42
CA GLU A 270 -3.17 -4.41 10.79
C GLU A 270 -3.35 -5.44 9.66
N GLY A 271 -2.27 -6.09 9.22
CA GLY A 271 -2.26 -7.02 8.10
C GLY A 271 -2.60 -6.34 6.77
N ARG A 272 -3.18 -7.10 5.84
CA ARG A 272 -3.60 -6.60 4.52
C ARG A 272 -4.76 -5.57 4.56
N ASN A 273 -5.25 -5.18 5.73
CA ASN A 273 -6.06 -3.95 5.85
C ASN A 273 -5.28 -2.69 5.44
N ALA A 274 -3.96 -2.66 5.61
CA ALA A 274 -3.14 -1.55 5.11
C ALA A 274 -3.30 -1.38 3.59
N PHE A 275 -3.35 -2.49 2.85
CA PHE A 275 -3.53 -2.47 1.39
C PHE A 275 -4.98 -2.14 0.98
N ARG A 276 -5.98 -2.46 1.81
CA ARG A 276 -7.34 -1.92 1.63
C ARG A 276 -7.36 -0.40 1.83
N ARG A 277 -6.77 0.09 2.93
CA ARG A 277 -6.67 1.52 3.24
C ARG A 277 -5.94 2.28 2.14
N LEU A 278 -4.88 1.73 1.56
CA LEU A 278 -4.24 2.31 0.37
C LEU A 278 -5.21 2.45 -0.81
N GLN A 279 -5.96 1.39 -1.16
CA GLN A 279 -6.96 1.45 -2.24
C GLN A 279 -8.09 2.46 -1.93
N GLU A 280 -8.48 2.59 -0.65
CA GLU A 280 -9.43 3.59 -0.16
C GLU A 280 -8.90 5.03 -0.28
N GLU A 281 -7.64 5.31 0.11
CA GLU A 281 -7.04 6.64 -0.10
C GLU A 281 -6.85 6.98 -1.58
N ILE A 282 -6.41 6.01 -2.41
CA ILE A 282 -6.29 6.19 -3.86
C ILE A 282 -7.63 6.61 -4.48
N MET A 283 -8.74 5.97 -4.06
CA MET A 283 -10.09 6.29 -4.56
C MET A 283 -10.56 7.70 -4.18
N LYS A 284 -10.10 8.27 -3.05
CA LYS A 284 -10.45 9.65 -2.66
C LYS A 284 -9.80 10.71 -3.54
N GLN A 285 -8.70 10.38 -4.22
CA GLN A 285 -7.91 11.31 -5.04
C GLN A 285 -7.83 10.93 -6.53
N SER A 286 -8.52 9.87 -6.97
CA SER A 286 -8.49 9.42 -8.36
C SER A 286 -9.84 8.93 -8.87
N SER A 287 -10.22 9.40 -10.06
CA SER A 287 -11.35 8.87 -10.85
C SER A 287 -10.94 7.70 -11.76
N ASP A 288 -9.72 7.17 -11.63
CA ASP A 288 -9.25 6.06 -12.45
C ASP A 288 -9.89 4.75 -11.96
N THR A 289 -10.76 4.21 -12.81
CA THR A 289 -11.54 3.01 -12.52
C THR A 289 -10.68 1.75 -12.46
N THR A 290 -9.46 1.72 -13.03
CA THR A 290 -8.61 0.52 -13.08
C THR A 290 -8.18 -0.02 -11.71
N LEU A 291 -8.43 0.72 -10.63
CA LEU A 291 -8.39 0.23 -9.24
C LEU A 291 -9.19 -1.07 -9.02
N PHE A 292 -10.25 -1.32 -9.79
CA PHE A 292 -11.04 -2.56 -9.72
C PHE A 292 -10.56 -3.68 -10.66
N ALA A 293 -9.56 -3.42 -11.50
CA ALA A 293 -9.13 -4.25 -12.63
C ALA A 293 -8.05 -5.31 -12.27
N PHE A 294 -8.14 -5.86 -11.07
CA PHE A 294 -7.33 -7.01 -10.62
C PHE A 294 -8.06 -8.33 -10.88
N GLU A 295 -7.31 -9.44 -10.93
CA GLU A 295 -7.86 -10.80 -10.95
C GLU A 295 -7.39 -11.54 -9.70
N PRO A 296 -8.30 -11.82 -8.74
CA PRO A 296 -7.89 -12.40 -7.46
C PRO A 296 -7.45 -13.85 -7.66
N ARG A 297 -6.34 -14.23 -7.02
CA ARG A 297 -5.74 -15.58 -7.11
C ARG A 297 -6.66 -16.72 -6.61
N TYR A 298 -7.74 -16.37 -5.91
CA TYR A 298 -8.81 -17.26 -5.48
C TYR A 298 -10.18 -16.64 -5.79
N LEU A 299 -11.17 -17.48 -6.13
CA LEU A 299 -12.55 -17.08 -6.38
C LEU A 299 -13.11 -16.32 -5.16
N SER A 300 -13.19 -14.99 -5.29
CA SER A 300 -13.56 -14.10 -4.20
C SER A 300 -14.36 -12.90 -4.70
N ASP A 301 -15.54 -12.70 -4.11
CA ASP A 301 -16.43 -11.57 -4.38
C ASP A 301 -15.97 -10.31 -3.64
N CYS A 302 -14.68 -10.01 -3.78
CA CYS A 302 -14.00 -8.92 -3.12
C CYS A 302 -14.03 -7.65 -3.98
N LEU A 303 -14.51 -6.55 -3.40
CA LEU A 303 -14.54 -5.25 -4.06
C LEU A 303 -13.13 -4.75 -4.40
N PHE A 304 -12.23 -4.80 -3.41
CA PHE A 304 -10.82 -4.43 -3.50
C PHE A 304 -9.90 -5.65 -3.50
N ALA A 305 -8.70 -5.49 -4.06
CA ALA A 305 -7.66 -6.50 -4.13
C ALA A 305 -7.12 -6.83 -2.73
N THR A 306 -6.59 -8.04 -2.56
CA THR A 306 -6.01 -8.49 -1.27
C THR A 306 -4.52 -8.19 -1.18
N SER A 307 -3.83 -8.14 -2.31
CA SER A 307 -2.40 -7.86 -2.44
C SER A 307 -2.12 -7.12 -3.78
N PRO A 308 -1.07 -6.30 -3.90
CA PRO A 308 -0.70 -5.70 -5.20
C PRO A 308 -0.47 -6.76 -6.29
N SER A 309 0.01 -7.95 -5.91
CA SER A 309 0.23 -9.08 -6.81
C SER A 309 -1.06 -9.73 -7.35
N ASP A 310 -2.27 -9.27 -6.96
CA ASP A 310 -3.53 -9.59 -7.64
C ASP A 310 -3.70 -8.83 -8.98
N PHE A 311 -2.91 -7.77 -9.21
CA PHE A 311 -2.87 -7.04 -10.50
C PHE A 311 -1.86 -7.65 -11.49
N GLN A 312 -1.09 -8.69 -11.09
CA GLN A 312 -0.04 -9.29 -11.91
C GLN A 312 -0.56 -10.28 -12.98
N ALA A 313 -1.85 -10.65 -12.95
CA ALA A 313 -2.41 -11.69 -13.81
C ALA A 313 -2.42 -11.35 -15.32
N ARG A 314 -2.09 -10.11 -15.70
CA ARG A 314 -2.17 -9.58 -17.06
C ARG A 314 -0.85 -8.90 -17.46
N PRO A 315 -0.56 -8.74 -18.77
CA PRO A 315 0.59 -7.97 -19.23
C PRO A 315 0.60 -6.57 -18.60
N ALA A 316 1.77 -6.14 -18.11
CA ALA A 316 1.90 -4.95 -17.26
C ALA A 316 1.42 -3.65 -17.93
N ASP A 317 1.39 -3.62 -19.27
CA ASP A 317 0.99 -2.47 -20.08
C ASP A 317 -0.52 -2.43 -20.42
N SER A 318 -1.24 -3.54 -20.28
CA SER A 318 -2.57 -3.78 -20.90
C SER A 318 -3.68 -2.77 -20.54
N ILE A 319 -4.14 -2.74 -19.29
CA ILE A 319 -5.41 -2.05 -18.94
C ILE A 319 -5.23 -0.55 -18.70
N ILE A 320 -5.89 0.25 -19.52
CA ILE A 320 -5.97 1.72 -19.42
C ILE A 320 -7.43 2.17 -19.28
N TYR A 321 -7.68 3.13 -18.39
CA TYR A 321 -8.96 3.85 -18.31
C TYR A 321 -9.00 4.98 -19.34
N ARG A 322 -9.93 4.92 -20.30
CA ARG A 322 -10.14 5.95 -21.31
C ARG A 322 -11.43 6.72 -21.01
N ARG A 323 -11.30 7.87 -20.33
CA ARG A 323 -12.43 8.75 -19.96
C ARG A 323 -13.46 8.94 -21.09
N PRO A 324 -14.77 9.00 -20.78
CA PRO A 324 -15.81 9.27 -21.77
C PRO A 324 -15.52 10.60 -22.51
N ARG A 325 -15.62 10.59 -23.84
CA ARG A 325 -15.62 11.85 -24.62
C ARG A 325 -17.01 12.46 -24.55
N VAL A 326 -17.23 13.34 -23.58
CA VAL A 326 -18.43 14.19 -23.53
C VAL A 326 -18.52 15.02 -24.82
N GLY A 327 -19.70 15.11 -25.40
CA GLY A 327 -19.94 15.86 -26.64
C GLY A 327 -19.60 17.34 -26.48
N SER A 328 -18.96 17.95 -27.49
CA SER A 328 -18.39 19.29 -27.36
C SER A 328 -19.45 20.39 -27.39
N THR A 329 -19.92 20.81 -26.21
CA THR A 329 -20.69 22.05 -26.03
C THR A 329 -19.91 23.06 -25.18
N SER A 330 -19.47 24.14 -25.83
CA SER A 330 -19.11 25.46 -25.27
C SER A 330 -18.36 25.54 -23.92
N ARG A 331 -17.08 25.93 -24.01
CA ARG A 331 -16.24 26.62 -23.01
C ARG A 331 -16.92 27.00 -21.67
N GLY A 332 -16.30 26.60 -20.55
CA GLY A 332 -16.31 27.41 -19.33
C GLY A 332 -17.13 26.90 -18.14
N SER A 333 -17.06 25.60 -17.80
CA SER A 333 -17.44 25.11 -16.47
C SER A 333 -16.57 23.93 -16.06
N ILE A 334 -16.25 23.81 -14.77
CA ILE A 334 -15.57 22.65 -14.15
C ILE A 334 -16.59 22.00 -13.22
N HIS A 335 -17.48 21.19 -13.79
CA HIS A 335 -18.48 20.42 -13.03
C HIS A 335 -18.83 19.11 -13.74
N ASP A 336 -19.16 18.11 -12.93
CA ASP A 336 -19.54 16.77 -13.37
C ASP A 336 -20.75 16.79 -14.32
N GLY A 337 -20.63 16.12 -15.46
CA GLY A 337 -21.76 15.84 -16.31
C GLY A 337 -22.62 14.69 -15.74
N PRO A 338 -23.89 14.55 -16.18
CA PRO A 338 -24.75 13.43 -15.78
C PRO A 338 -24.32 12.06 -16.38
N ASN A 339 -23.13 11.99 -16.96
CA ASN A 339 -22.52 10.82 -17.61
C ASN A 339 -21.02 10.70 -17.26
N ASP A 340 -20.59 11.20 -16.10
CA ASP A 340 -19.22 11.05 -15.59
C ASP A 340 -19.16 10.02 -14.46
N ILE A 341 -18.08 9.22 -14.42
CA ILE A 341 -17.90 8.22 -13.36
C ILE A 341 -17.43 8.89 -12.07
N THR A 342 -18.21 8.70 -10.99
CA THR A 342 -17.86 9.15 -9.64
C THR A 342 -17.86 8.00 -8.65
N PHE A 343 -17.01 8.08 -7.64
CA PHE A 343 -16.94 7.14 -6.52
C PHE A 343 -16.94 7.88 -5.18
N SER A 344 -17.49 7.25 -4.15
CA SER A 344 -17.46 7.77 -2.77
C SER A 344 -17.52 6.63 -1.77
N ILE A 345 -16.59 6.61 -0.82
CA ILE A 345 -16.52 5.56 0.21
C ILE A 345 -17.56 5.86 1.30
N ILE A 346 -18.41 4.89 1.58
CA ILE A 346 -19.45 4.95 2.62
C ILE A 346 -19.39 3.72 3.52
N SER A 347 -20.06 3.77 4.68
CA SER A 347 -20.08 2.66 5.66
C SER A 347 -20.68 1.34 5.15
N GLN A 348 -21.25 1.32 3.94
CA GLN A 348 -21.83 0.14 3.30
C GLN A 348 -20.99 -0.42 2.13
N GLY A 349 -19.92 0.28 1.71
CA GLY A 349 -19.14 -0.03 0.51
C GLY A 349 -18.79 1.24 -0.28
N VAL A 350 -18.67 1.12 -1.60
CA VAL A 350 -18.43 2.26 -2.50
C VAL A 350 -19.74 2.65 -3.17
N LEU A 351 -20.19 3.88 -2.92
CA LEU A 351 -21.21 4.54 -3.73
C LEU A 351 -20.57 4.90 -5.07
N ALA A 352 -21.19 4.50 -6.18
CA ALA A 352 -20.67 4.69 -7.53
C ALA A 352 -21.76 5.23 -8.45
N HIS A 353 -21.44 6.24 -9.27
CA HIS A 353 -22.27 6.60 -10.43
C HIS A 353 -21.61 6.05 -11.69
N ILE A 354 -22.22 5.02 -12.29
CA ILE A 354 -21.60 4.22 -13.35
C ILE A 354 -22.65 3.71 -14.36
N PRO A 355 -22.26 3.43 -15.61
CA PRO A 355 -23.15 2.86 -16.62
C PRO A 355 -23.33 1.35 -16.42
N ILE A 356 -24.54 0.95 -16.02
CA ILE A 356 -24.93 -0.45 -15.78
C ILE A 356 -25.58 -1.03 -17.03
N ILE A 357 -25.09 -2.20 -17.45
CA ILE A 357 -25.60 -3.01 -18.56
C ILE A 357 -26.25 -4.27 -17.96
N THR A 358 -27.39 -4.69 -18.49
CA THR A 358 -28.01 -5.99 -18.16
C THR A 358 -28.25 -6.77 -19.45
N CYS A 359 -27.74 -7.99 -19.54
CA CYS A 359 -27.90 -8.87 -20.69
C CYS A 359 -27.97 -10.33 -20.22
N MET A 360 -28.94 -11.11 -20.73
CA MET A 360 -29.07 -12.55 -20.44
C MET A 360 -28.99 -12.90 -18.93
N ASN A 361 -29.69 -12.13 -18.10
CA ASN A 361 -29.69 -12.17 -16.63
C ASN A 361 -28.35 -11.84 -15.94
N LYS A 362 -27.24 -11.73 -16.67
CA LYS A 362 -25.96 -11.19 -16.19
C LYS A 362 -26.01 -9.66 -16.14
N ILE A 363 -25.22 -9.07 -15.24
CA ILE A 363 -25.16 -7.62 -15.04
C ILE A 363 -23.68 -7.19 -15.07
N TYR A 364 -23.42 -6.07 -15.71
CA TYR A 364 -22.08 -5.54 -15.92
C TYR A 364 -22.03 -4.03 -15.70
N ALA A 365 -20.85 -3.48 -15.43
CA ALA A 365 -20.56 -2.06 -15.55
C ALA A 365 -19.52 -1.80 -16.64
N ASP A 366 -19.75 -0.80 -17.49
CA ASP A 366 -18.71 -0.26 -18.37
C ASP A 366 -17.87 0.76 -17.59
N LEU A 367 -16.67 0.36 -17.19
CA LEU A 367 -15.74 1.24 -16.49
C LEU A 367 -14.74 1.92 -17.44
N PHE A 368 -15.05 1.91 -18.75
CA PHE A 368 -14.27 2.46 -19.85
C PHE A 368 -12.82 1.95 -19.89
N TRP A 369 -12.65 0.66 -19.62
CA TRP A 369 -11.38 -0.03 -19.73
C TRP A 369 -11.14 -0.51 -21.15
N ILE A 370 -9.91 -0.30 -21.59
CA ILE A 370 -9.40 -0.81 -22.86
C ILE A 370 -8.07 -1.52 -22.63
N GLU A 371 -7.78 -2.48 -23.51
CA GLU A 371 -6.44 -2.93 -23.81
C GLU A 371 -5.89 -2.07 -24.95
N GLU A 372 -4.75 -1.41 -24.74
CA GLU A 372 -4.10 -0.60 -25.78
C GLU A 372 -3.09 -1.44 -26.56
N ASP A 373 -3.59 -2.21 -27.52
CA ASP A 373 -2.76 -2.81 -28.57
C ASP A 373 -2.34 -1.74 -29.59
N SER A 374 -1.31 -2.08 -30.36
CA SER A 374 -0.63 -1.35 -31.43
C SER A 374 -1.57 -0.65 -32.44
N CYS A 375 -2.81 -1.13 -32.57
CA CYS A 375 -3.84 -0.58 -33.45
C CYS A 375 -5.04 -0.04 -32.63
N PRO A 376 -5.23 1.29 -32.52
CA PRO A 376 -6.33 1.89 -31.75
C PRO A 376 -7.75 1.50 -32.21
N GLU A 377 -7.91 0.96 -33.41
CA GLU A 377 -9.18 0.47 -33.96
C GLU A 377 -9.53 -0.96 -33.52
N GLN A 378 -8.57 -1.67 -32.90
CA GLN A 378 -8.69 -3.04 -32.41
C GLN A 378 -8.65 -3.12 -30.87
N SER A 379 -8.62 -1.97 -30.17
CA SER A 379 -8.49 -1.90 -28.71
C SER A 379 -9.61 -2.66 -27.99
N ILE A 380 -9.28 -3.82 -27.42
CA ILE A 380 -10.21 -4.70 -26.71
C ILE A 380 -10.84 -3.93 -25.54
N ARG A 381 -12.14 -4.15 -25.27
CA ARG A 381 -12.84 -3.54 -24.13
C ARG A 381 -13.12 -4.56 -23.03
N TYR A 382 -13.13 -4.09 -21.79
CA TYR A 382 -13.52 -4.90 -20.62
C TYR A 382 -14.69 -4.29 -19.86
N LEU A 383 -15.64 -5.15 -19.48
CA LEU A 383 -16.73 -4.83 -18.56
C LEU A 383 -16.49 -5.50 -17.20
N LEU A 384 -16.85 -4.82 -16.11
CA LEU A 384 -16.80 -5.39 -14.77
C LEU A 384 -18.08 -6.18 -14.48
N SER A 385 -17.95 -7.47 -14.12
CA SER A 385 -19.07 -8.34 -13.75
C SER A 385 -19.65 -7.96 -12.39
N LEU A 386 -20.98 -7.87 -12.31
CA LEU A 386 -21.73 -7.46 -11.13
C LEU A 386 -22.82 -8.48 -10.79
N THR A 387 -22.99 -8.76 -9.50
CA THR A 387 -24.00 -9.70 -9.01
C THR A 387 -24.93 -9.01 -8.00
N LYS A 388 -26.23 -9.31 -8.04
CA LYS A 388 -27.16 -8.81 -7.02
C LYS A 388 -27.00 -9.64 -5.74
N PRO A 389 -26.95 -9.03 -4.55
CA PRO A 389 -26.89 -9.79 -3.31
C PRO A 389 -28.17 -10.63 -3.12
N ASN A 390 -28.02 -11.81 -2.51
CA ASN A 390 -29.17 -12.66 -2.15
C ASN A 390 -30.11 -11.94 -1.18
N ARG A 391 -31.41 -12.21 -1.32
CA ARG A 391 -32.49 -11.46 -0.64
C ARG A 391 -32.67 -11.86 0.82
N ASP A 392 -31.89 -11.27 1.72
CA ASP A 392 -32.17 -11.28 3.17
C ASP A 392 -32.64 -9.90 3.67
N GLY A 393 -33.96 -9.65 3.58
CA GLY A 393 -34.71 -8.68 4.38
C GLY A 393 -34.50 -7.17 4.15
N GLU A 394 -33.31 -6.69 3.78
CA GLU A 394 -33.01 -5.25 3.75
C GLU A 394 -33.60 -4.53 2.51
N VAL A 395 -34.65 -3.72 2.71
CA VAL A 395 -35.13 -2.75 1.71
C VAL A 395 -34.38 -1.42 1.87
N PHE A 396 -33.68 -0.97 0.82
CA PHE A 396 -33.18 0.40 0.71
C PHE A 396 -33.52 1.01 -0.65
N SER A 397 -33.40 2.34 -0.76
CA SER A 397 -33.73 3.14 -1.94
C SER A 397 -32.71 3.07 -3.09
N ALA A 398 -31.63 2.28 -2.98
CA ALA A 398 -30.53 2.22 -3.94
C ALA A 398 -30.21 0.77 -4.35
N SER A 399 -29.78 0.59 -5.60
CA SER A 399 -29.37 -0.73 -6.12
C SER A 399 -28.01 -1.15 -5.56
N PHE A 400 -27.92 -2.33 -4.97
CA PHE A 400 -26.66 -2.92 -4.51
C PHE A 400 -26.14 -3.97 -5.49
N TYR A 401 -24.82 -4.00 -5.64
CA TYR A 401 -24.12 -5.05 -6.35
C TYR A 401 -22.90 -5.49 -5.56
N ASN A 402 -22.57 -6.78 -5.63
CA ASN A 402 -21.24 -7.28 -5.32
C ASN A 402 -20.43 -7.33 -6.62
N VAL A 403 -19.12 -7.14 -6.54
CA VAL A 403 -18.20 -7.35 -7.65
C VAL A 403 -17.58 -8.73 -7.47
N GLY A 404 -17.83 -9.68 -8.40
CA GLY A 404 -17.50 -11.07 -8.13
C GLY A 404 -17.93 -12.10 -9.17
N HIS A 405 -17.75 -13.37 -8.83
CA HIS A 405 -17.95 -14.54 -9.69
C HIS A 405 -19.17 -15.35 -9.24
N SER A 406 -20.36 -15.02 -9.76
CA SER A 406 -21.49 -15.99 -9.76
C SER A 406 -21.51 -16.83 -11.04
N ASP A 407 -21.41 -16.19 -12.21
CA ASP A 407 -21.76 -16.80 -13.51
C ASP A 407 -20.73 -16.54 -14.64
N GLY A 408 -19.49 -16.15 -14.32
CA GLY A 408 -18.46 -15.82 -15.31
C GLY A 408 -17.21 -15.16 -14.72
N PRO A 409 -16.24 -14.75 -15.55
CA PRO A 409 -15.04 -14.03 -15.11
C PRO A 409 -15.41 -12.65 -14.52
N ARG A 410 -14.63 -12.19 -13.52
CA ARG A 410 -14.75 -10.82 -12.96
C ARG A 410 -14.72 -9.76 -14.07
N LEU A 411 -13.84 -9.92 -15.05
CA LEU A 411 -13.65 -8.99 -16.16
C LEU A 411 -14.07 -9.65 -17.48
N GLN A 412 -15.17 -9.20 -18.06
CA GLN A 412 -15.69 -9.74 -19.32
C GLN A 412 -15.09 -8.98 -20.50
N GLN A 413 -14.37 -9.69 -21.37
CA GLN A 413 -13.91 -9.17 -22.65
C GLN A 413 -15.10 -8.97 -23.61
N ILE A 414 -15.12 -7.86 -24.34
CA ILE A 414 -16.12 -7.57 -25.39
C ILE A 414 -15.45 -7.00 -26.65
N ASP A 415 -16.20 -7.02 -27.75
CA ASP A 415 -15.78 -6.60 -29.10
C ASP A 415 -15.32 -5.11 -29.14
N PRO A 416 -14.15 -4.81 -29.76
CA PRO A 416 -13.57 -3.46 -29.81
C PRO A 416 -14.45 -2.43 -30.53
N HIS A 417 -15.28 -2.87 -31.48
CA HIS A 417 -16.15 -1.99 -32.27
C HIS A 417 -17.42 -1.55 -31.51
N THR A 418 -17.65 -2.07 -30.30
CA THR A 418 -18.73 -1.57 -29.43
C THR A 418 -18.48 -0.12 -29.02
N LYS A 419 -19.56 0.69 -29.10
CA LYS A 419 -19.54 2.11 -28.73
C LYS A 419 -20.22 2.26 -27.36
N PRO A 420 -19.75 3.16 -26.47
CA PRO A 420 -20.43 3.40 -25.20
C PRO A 420 -21.95 3.63 -25.37
N GLY A 421 -22.75 2.91 -24.58
CA GLY A 421 -24.22 2.87 -24.70
C GLY A 421 -24.79 1.86 -25.71
N ARG A 422 -23.97 1.22 -26.56
CA ARG A 422 -24.38 0.18 -27.52
C ARG A 422 -23.37 -0.98 -27.55
N TYR A 423 -23.68 -2.03 -26.82
CA TYR A 423 -22.82 -3.19 -26.63
C TYR A 423 -23.40 -4.41 -27.36
N VAL A 424 -22.54 -5.33 -27.77
CA VAL A 424 -22.92 -6.68 -28.19
C VAL A 424 -22.22 -7.65 -27.24
N ILE A 425 -23.02 -8.43 -26.50
CA ILE A 425 -22.54 -9.38 -25.48
C ILE A 425 -23.18 -10.74 -25.79
N GLU A 426 -22.35 -11.78 -25.95
CA GLU A 426 -22.82 -13.13 -26.32
C GLU A 426 -23.75 -13.13 -27.57
N GLY A 427 -23.44 -12.26 -28.54
CA GLY A 427 -24.21 -12.09 -29.78
C GLY A 427 -25.50 -11.27 -29.67
N LYS A 428 -25.87 -10.76 -28.49
CA LYS A 428 -27.08 -9.95 -28.28
C LYS A 428 -26.77 -8.49 -28.03
N GLN A 429 -27.60 -7.61 -28.58
CA GLN A 429 -27.51 -6.17 -28.30
C GLN A 429 -27.91 -5.88 -26.85
N ALA A 430 -27.13 -5.03 -26.19
CA ALA A 430 -27.39 -4.54 -24.85
C ALA A 430 -27.11 -3.04 -24.75
N HIS A 431 -27.85 -2.36 -23.88
CA HIS A 431 -27.69 -0.94 -23.60
C HIS A 431 -27.18 -0.72 -22.17
N ALA A 432 -26.36 0.31 -21.98
CA ALA A 432 -26.04 0.81 -20.66
C ALA A 432 -27.07 1.85 -20.22
N SER A 433 -27.28 1.94 -18.91
CA SER A 433 -28.03 2.99 -18.24
C SER A 433 -27.17 3.55 -17.10
N TRP A 434 -27.02 4.87 -17.02
CA TRP A 434 -26.32 5.50 -15.90
C TRP A 434 -27.13 5.36 -14.62
N GLN A 435 -26.51 4.78 -13.59
CA GLN A 435 -27.16 4.52 -12.31
C GLN A 435 -26.23 4.87 -11.16
N THR A 436 -26.80 5.43 -10.10
CA THR A 436 -26.13 5.53 -8.80
C THR A 436 -26.39 4.25 -8.02
N VAL A 437 -25.32 3.50 -7.72
CA VAL A 437 -25.36 2.15 -7.14
C VAL A 437 -24.41 2.06 -5.95
N ILE A 438 -24.61 1.06 -5.09
CA ILE A 438 -23.67 0.76 -3.99
C ILE A 438 -22.98 -0.57 -4.29
N LEU A 439 -21.69 -0.49 -4.62
CA LEU A 439 -20.80 -1.64 -4.72
C LEU A 439 -20.43 -2.06 -3.29
N ARG A 440 -20.99 -3.18 -2.81
CA ARG A 440 -20.80 -3.63 -1.43
C ARG A 440 -19.41 -4.24 -1.22
N HIS A 441 -18.78 -3.93 -0.08
CA HIS A 441 -17.88 -4.90 0.53
C HIS A 441 -18.70 -6.10 1.00
N ARG A 442 -18.19 -7.32 0.83
CA ARG A 442 -18.82 -8.52 1.38
C ARG A 442 -18.96 -8.38 2.90
N ARG A 443 -20.17 -8.04 3.36
CA ARG A 443 -20.61 -8.37 4.72
C ARG A 443 -20.58 -9.89 4.82
N SER A 444 -19.85 -10.44 5.79
CA SER A 444 -20.08 -11.82 6.19
C SER A 444 -21.39 -11.86 6.99
N SER A 445 -22.42 -12.41 6.36
CA SER A 445 -23.62 -12.93 7.01
C SER A 445 -23.19 -13.91 8.09
N ASP A 446 -23.44 -13.55 9.36
CA ASP A 446 -23.03 -14.26 10.59
C ASP A 446 -21.70 -15.04 10.48
N PRO A 447 -20.55 -14.42 10.85
CA PRO A 447 -19.23 -15.04 10.83
C PRO A 447 -19.02 -16.24 11.78
N LEU A 448 -20.08 -16.78 12.40
CA LEU A 448 -20.12 -18.04 13.14
C LEU A 448 -20.80 -19.19 12.35
N ARG A 449 -21.45 -18.87 11.21
CA ARG A 449 -22.41 -19.75 10.52
C ARG A 449 -22.02 -20.11 9.09
N GLU A 450 -21.29 -19.26 8.37
CA GLU A 450 -20.69 -19.63 7.08
C GLU A 450 -19.48 -20.55 7.27
N THR A 451 -19.44 -21.66 6.52
CA THR A 451 -18.28 -22.56 6.48
C THR A 451 -17.13 -21.94 5.66
N PRO A 452 -15.87 -21.93 6.15
CA PRO A 452 -14.75 -21.40 5.38
C PRO A 452 -14.50 -22.22 4.10
N ARG A 453 -14.84 -21.65 2.94
CA ARG A 453 -14.32 -22.12 1.65
C ARG A 453 -12.80 -21.82 1.60
N PRO A 454 -11.96 -22.74 1.08
CA PRO A 454 -10.52 -22.49 0.94
C PRO A 454 -10.27 -21.26 0.05
N GLY A 455 -9.25 -20.46 0.37
CA GLY A 455 -8.88 -19.24 -0.36
C GLY A 455 -9.62 -17.95 0.06
N ASN A 456 -10.54 -17.99 1.04
CA ASN A 456 -11.34 -16.83 1.44
C ASN A 456 -10.64 -15.97 2.51
N THR A 457 -9.58 -15.23 2.14
CA THR A 457 -8.75 -14.40 3.04
C THR A 457 -9.43 -13.08 3.49
N TYR A 458 -10.59 -13.18 4.13
CA TYR A 458 -11.34 -12.01 4.60
C TYR A 458 -10.66 -11.34 5.82
N VAL A 459 -10.07 -10.17 5.59
CA VAL A 459 -9.62 -9.27 6.67
C VAL A 459 -10.80 -8.35 7.07
N PRO A 460 -11.23 -8.31 8.35
CA PRO A 460 -12.31 -7.43 8.81
C PRO A 460 -11.84 -5.98 8.91
N LEU A 461 -12.75 -5.03 8.67
CA LEU A 461 -12.55 -3.61 8.98
C LEU A 461 -12.15 -3.44 10.46
N ILE A 462 -10.98 -2.87 10.71
CA ILE A 462 -10.64 -2.31 12.02
C ILE A 462 -11.40 -0.98 12.14
N PRO A 463 -12.29 -0.80 13.14
CA PRO A 463 -12.94 0.49 13.33
C PRO A 463 -11.89 1.52 13.74
N MET A 464 -11.77 2.64 13.01
CA MET A 464 -10.71 3.64 13.24
C MET A 464 -10.73 4.25 14.66
N ASN A 465 -11.85 4.12 15.39
CA ASN A 465 -11.96 4.57 16.78
C ASN A 465 -11.27 3.64 17.81
N PHE A 466 -10.63 2.54 17.39
CA PHE A 466 -9.89 1.62 18.27
C PHE A 466 -8.39 1.51 17.93
N THR A 467 -7.80 2.55 17.32
CA THR A 467 -6.34 2.70 17.26
C THR A 467 -5.81 3.23 18.59
N LEU A 468 -5.06 2.39 19.34
CA LEU A 468 -3.83 2.81 20.06
C LEU A 468 -3.11 1.62 20.73
N ASN A 469 -3.82 0.59 21.19
CA ASN A 469 -3.22 -0.68 21.63
C ASN A 469 -4.22 -1.85 21.48
N PRO A 470 -3.93 -2.89 20.69
CA PRO A 470 -4.52 -4.21 20.91
C PRO A 470 -3.87 -4.82 22.17
N PRO A 471 -4.64 -5.37 23.14
CA PRO A 471 -4.08 -5.78 24.44
C PRO A 471 -3.02 -6.89 24.32
N PHE A 472 -3.15 -7.78 23.35
CA PHE A 472 -2.15 -8.81 23.09
C PHE A 472 -2.17 -9.27 21.62
N ARG A 473 -0.99 -9.58 21.08
CA ARG A 473 -0.81 -10.27 19.80
C ARG A 473 0.36 -11.25 19.91
N PHE A 474 0.22 -12.45 19.33
CA PHE A 474 1.36 -13.34 19.12
C PHE A 474 2.27 -12.79 18.02
N GLU A 475 3.59 -12.95 18.19
CA GLU A 475 4.57 -12.73 17.12
C GLU A 475 4.30 -13.71 15.95
N GLU A 476 4.44 -13.25 14.71
CA GLU A 476 4.04 -14.06 13.57
C GLU A 476 4.90 -15.34 13.41
N ASP A 477 6.15 -15.34 13.86
CA ASP A 477 6.97 -16.57 13.91
C ASP A 477 6.40 -17.63 14.86
N LYS A 478 5.76 -17.22 15.97
CA LYS A 478 5.07 -18.14 16.89
C LYS A 478 3.77 -18.65 16.26
N ILE A 479 3.05 -17.81 15.51
CA ILE A 479 1.89 -18.22 14.71
C ILE A 479 2.30 -19.23 13.62
N ARG A 480 3.34 -18.92 12.82
CA ARG A 480 3.87 -19.79 11.75
C ARG A 480 4.48 -21.08 12.29
N LYS A 481 5.07 -21.05 13.48
CA LYS A 481 5.50 -22.25 14.22
C LYS A 481 4.28 -23.11 14.57
N PHE A 482 3.27 -22.55 15.22
CA PHE A 482 2.04 -23.27 15.59
C PHE A 482 1.29 -23.83 14.36
N GLN A 483 1.20 -23.08 13.26
CA GLN A 483 0.61 -23.55 11.99
C GLN A 483 1.28 -24.84 11.48
N ARG A 484 2.63 -24.89 11.51
CA ARG A 484 3.41 -26.07 11.10
C ARG A 484 3.22 -27.23 12.08
N GLU A 485 3.28 -26.96 13.38
CA GLU A 485 3.19 -28.00 14.43
C GLU A 485 1.78 -28.60 14.58
N ALA A 486 0.73 -27.80 14.33
CA ALA A 486 -0.67 -28.23 14.41
C ALA A 486 -1.26 -28.71 13.07
N PHE A 487 -0.48 -28.72 11.98
CA PHE A 487 -0.96 -28.95 10.60
C PHE A 487 -2.19 -28.09 10.27
N ALA A 488 -2.09 -26.78 10.52
CA ALA A 488 -3.21 -25.86 10.54
C ALA A 488 -2.95 -24.53 9.82
N GLU A 489 -3.98 -24.00 9.18
CA GLU A 489 -4.04 -22.65 8.62
C GLU A 489 -4.60 -21.66 9.65
N LEU A 490 -4.08 -20.42 9.73
CA LEU A 490 -4.74 -19.33 10.47
C LEU A 490 -5.79 -18.71 9.55
N VAL A 491 -7.07 -18.93 9.84
CA VAL A 491 -8.19 -18.49 9.01
C VAL A 491 -8.60 -17.05 9.34
N VAL A 492 -8.63 -16.66 10.62
CA VAL A 492 -9.04 -15.32 11.05
C VAL A 492 -8.37 -14.90 12.37
N THR A 493 -7.97 -13.63 12.47
CA THR A 493 -7.80 -12.89 13.73
C THR A 493 -8.98 -11.93 13.92
N ARG A 494 -9.59 -11.93 15.11
CA ARG A 494 -10.69 -11.03 15.49
C ARG A 494 -10.42 -10.41 16.84
N ASN A 495 -10.68 -9.11 17.01
CA ASN A 495 -10.98 -8.57 18.33
C ASN A 495 -12.47 -8.88 18.61
N ALA A 496 -12.83 -9.26 19.83
CA ALA A 496 -14.23 -9.48 20.19
C ALA A 496 -15.04 -8.18 20.00
N GLY A 497 -16.12 -8.23 19.22
CA GLY A 497 -16.97 -7.07 18.97
C GLY A 497 -17.78 -6.70 20.22
N GLY A 498 -17.65 -5.45 20.68
CA GLY A 498 -18.33 -4.98 21.88
C GLY A 498 -18.63 -3.48 21.85
N SER A 499 -19.60 -3.06 22.67
CA SER A 499 -19.97 -1.66 22.88
C SER A 499 -18.74 -0.85 23.38
N PRO A 500 -18.58 0.44 22.99
CA PRO A 500 -17.37 1.26 23.25
C PRO A 500 -17.11 1.61 24.73
N ARG A 501 -17.70 0.89 25.68
CA ARG A 501 -17.41 0.98 27.13
C ARG A 501 -16.40 -0.07 27.63
N ASN A 502 -16.11 -1.11 26.85
CA ASN A 502 -15.17 -2.18 27.23
C ASN A 502 -13.87 -2.09 26.42
N ALA A 503 -12.79 -1.56 27.01
CA ALA A 503 -11.46 -1.49 26.38
C ALA A 503 -10.69 -2.82 26.37
N TYR A 504 -11.08 -3.79 27.20
CA TYR A 504 -10.35 -5.05 27.44
C TYR A 504 -11.06 -6.24 26.77
N LEU A 505 -11.26 -6.15 25.45
CA LEU A 505 -11.92 -7.19 24.66
C LEU A 505 -10.88 -8.20 24.12
N PRO A 506 -11.10 -9.53 24.26
CA PRO A 506 -10.11 -10.52 23.87
C PRO A 506 -9.91 -10.60 22.36
N THR A 507 -8.71 -11.03 21.97
CA THR A 507 -8.35 -11.35 20.57
C THR A 507 -8.50 -12.85 20.34
N SER A 508 -9.32 -13.23 19.37
CA SER A 508 -9.54 -14.62 18.95
C SER A 508 -8.72 -14.94 17.69
N PHE A 509 -7.89 -15.97 17.78
CA PHE A 509 -7.18 -16.58 16.66
C PHE A 509 -7.91 -17.88 16.27
N ILE A 510 -8.35 -18.01 15.02
CA ILE A 510 -9.10 -19.17 14.52
C ILE A 510 -8.22 -19.96 13.56
N PHE A 511 -7.83 -21.17 13.97
CA PHE A 511 -7.03 -22.10 13.18
C PHE A 511 -7.88 -23.28 12.68
N ARG A 512 -7.58 -23.77 11.47
CA ARG A 512 -8.24 -24.94 10.86
C ARG A 512 -7.20 -26.01 10.55
N THR A 513 -7.38 -27.23 11.03
CA THR A 513 -6.51 -28.35 10.66
C THR A 513 -6.89 -28.96 9.31
N TYR A 514 -5.90 -29.56 8.66
CA TYR A 514 -6.06 -30.39 7.46
C TYR A 514 -6.32 -31.89 7.76
N ILE A 515 -6.46 -32.24 9.04
CA ILE A 515 -6.84 -33.58 9.50
C ILE A 515 -8.30 -33.83 9.09
N HIS A 516 -8.66 -35.05 8.67
CA HIS A 516 -10.06 -35.42 8.42
C HIS A 516 -10.66 -36.14 9.64
N PRO A 517 -11.84 -35.74 10.16
CA PRO A 517 -12.64 -34.57 9.75
C PRO A 517 -11.99 -33.23 10.18
N PRO A 518 -12.16 -32.15 9.39
CA PRO A 518 -11.50 -30.86 9.63
C PRO A 518 -11.97 -30.23 10.95
N PHE A 519 -11.01 -29.95 11.84
CA PHE A 519 -11.25 -29.44 13.18
C PHE A 519 -10.89 -27.95 13.26
N LEU A 520 -11.68 -27.19 14.03
CA LEU A 520 -11.41 -25.77 14.29
C LEU A 520 -10.87 -25.60 15.72
N PHE A 521 -9.66 -25.06 15.83
CA PHE A 521 -9.06 -24.61 17.09
C PHE A 521 -9.24 -23.10 17.20
N ILE A 522 -9.84 -22.65 18.30
CA ILE A 522 -10.00 -21.22 18.60
C ILE A 522 -9.20 -20.91 19.86
N ILE A 523 -8.24 -19.99 19.74
CA ILE A 523 -7.45 -19.47 20.85
C ILE A 523 -7.92 -18.04 21.12
N GLU A 524 -8.66 -17.85 22.20
CA GLU A 524 -9.00 -16.51 22.71
C GLU A 524 -7.92 -16.06 23.70
N VAL A 525 -7.42 -14.83 23.58
CA VAL A 525 -6.43 -14.26 24.51
C VAL A 525 -6.88 -12.87 24.95
N GLY A 526 -6.84 -12.58 26.25
CA GLY A 526 -7.22 -11.28 26.79
C GLY A 526 -6.51 -10.94 28.10
N GLU A 527 -6.61 -9.69 28.53
CA GLU A 527 -6.07 -9.22 29.81
C GLU A 527 -7.05 -9.52 30.97
N CYS A 528 -6.49 -9.74 32.16
CA CYS A 528 -7.22 -9.79 33.42
C CYS A 528 -7.40 -8.38 34.01
N HIS A 529 -8.51 -8.14 34.71
CA HIS A 529 -8.84 -6.81 35.26
C HIS A 529 -7.96 -6.32 36.43
N GLN A 530 -7.03 -7.14 36.93
CA GLN A 530 -6.13 -6.78 38.04
C GLN A 530 -4.77 -6.32 37.49
N ARG A 531 -4.48 -5.02 37.61
CA ARG A 531 -3.11 -4.51 37.41
C ARG A 531 -2.28 -4.86 38.64
N GLU A 532 -1.25 -5.67 38.47
CA GLU A 532 -0.19 -5.81 39.47
C GLU A 532 0.78 -4.62 39.40
N GLN A 533 1.60 -4.46 40.44
CA GLN A 533 2.53 -3.33 40.60
C GLN A 533 3.67 -3.32 39.55
N THR A 534 3.77 -4.38 38.73
CA THR A 534 4.74 -4.57 37.64
C THR A 534 4.37 -3.84 36.33
N GLY A 535 3.21 -3.19 36.26
CA GLY A 535 2.84 -2.30 35.15
C GLY A 535 2.28 -2.98 33.90
N ARG A 536 2.15 -4.32 33.87
CA ARG A 536 1.39 -5.08 32.87
C ARG A 536 0.26 -5.85 33.55
N ALA A 537 -0.89 -5.97 32.89
CA ALA A 537 -1.96 -6.84 33.34
C ALA A 537 -1.59 -8.31 33.02
N PRO A 538 -1.86 -9.28 33.91
CA PRO A 538 -1.66 -10.69 33.60
C PRO A 538 -2.67 -11.13 32.53
N ILE A 539 -2.23 -12.05 31.67
CA ILE A 539 -2.95 -12.43 30.45
C ILE A 539 -3.59 -13.81 30.65
N TRP A 540 -4.81 -14.00 30.14
CA TRP A 540 -5.46 -15.30 30.06
C TRP A 540 -5.57 -15.77 28.61
N ALA A 541 -5.35 -17.06 28.39
CA ALA A 541 -5.65 -17.74 27.13
C ALA A 541 -6.74 -18.80 27.34
N ARG A 542 -7.61 -18.98 26.36
CA ARG A 542 -8.65 -20.02 26.32
C ARG A 542 -8.62 -20.69 24.96
N VAL A 543 -8.05 -21.89 24.92
CA VAL A 543 -8.15 -22.78 23.77
C VAL A 543 -9.48 -23.54 23.85
N HIS A 544 -10.22 -23.60 22.75
CA HIS A 544 -11.38 -24.48 22.61
C HIS A 544 -11.49 -25.03 21.19
N GLY A 545 -12.02 -26.25 21.09
CA GLY A 545 -12.16 -26.99 19.84
C GLY A 545 -13.60 -27.15 19.39
N ARG A 546 -13.81 -27.40 18.09
CA ARG A 546 -15.12 -27.74 17.53
C ARG A 546 -15.03 -28.82 16.45
N ASP A 547 -15.62 -29.97 16.75
CA ASP A 547 -15.90 -31.05 15.81
C ASP A 547 -17.11 -30.69 14.92
N SER A 548 -16.85 -30.38 13.64
CA SER A 548 -17.86 -30.16 12.60
C SER A 548 -18.80 -28.94 12.81
N PRO A 549 -19.47 -28.40 11.76
CA PRO A 549 -20.42 -27.29 11.92
C PRO A 549 -21.72 -27.63 12.66
N THR A 550 -22.00 -28.91 12.95
CA THR A 550 -23.30 -29.39 13.44
C THR A 550 -23.35 -29.74 14.94
N SER A 551 -22.23 -29.71 15.68
CA SER A 551 -22.23 -29.96 17.12
C SER A 551 -22.66 -28.72 17.93
N PRO A 552 -23.68 -28.80 18.80
CA PRO A 552 -24.17 -27.66 19.59
C PRO A 552 -23.39 -27.43 20.91
N ARG A 553 -22.30 -28.16 21.19
CA ARG A 553 -21.51 -28.01 22.43
C ARG A 553 -20.00 -28.02 22.16
N PRO A 554 -19.24 -27.00 22.61
CA PRO A 554 -17.77 -27.00 22.53
C PRO A 554 -17.16 -27.80 23.69
N THR A 555 -16.11 -28.56 23.41
CA THR A 555 -15.34 -29.30 24.42
C THR A 555 -14.32 -28.37 25.08
N VAL A 556 -14.53 -28.04 26.37
CA VAL A 556 -13.73 -27.02 27.08
C VAL A 556 -12.61 -27.65 27.91
N HIS A 557 -11.41 -27.70 27.36
CA HIS A 557 -10.21 -28.05 28.13
C HIS A 557 -9.63 -26.80 28.82
N ARG A 558 -9.95 -26.62 30.11
CA ARG A 558 -9.30 -25.61 30.96
C ARG A 558 -7.91 -26.06 31.41
N GLN A 559 -6.88 -25.65 30.68
CA GLN A 559 -5.51 -25.66 31.20
C GLN A 559 -5.17 -24.27 31.77
N ARG A 560 -4.89 -24.18 33.07
CA ARG A 560 -4.28 -22.99 33.69
C ARG A 560 -2.76 -23.11 33.58
N GLY A 561 -2.21 -22.74 32.44
CA GLY A 561 -0.79 -22.40 32.31
C GLY A 561 -0.57 -20.93 32.65
N LEU A 562 0.50 -20.63 33.38
CA LEU A 562 1.15 -19.31 33.30
C LEU A 562 1.94 -19.27 31.99
N LEU A 563 1.87 -18.14 31.28
CA LEU A 563 2.51 -17.87 29.98
C LEU A 563 3.36 -16.60 30.08
#